data_AF-A0A973KTZ1-F1
#
_entry.id   AF-A0A973KTZ1-F1
#
_cell.length_a   1.000
_cell.length_b   1.000
_cell.length_c   1.000
_cell.angle_alpha   90.00
_cell.angle_beta   90.00
_cell.angle_gamma   90.00
#
_symmetry.space_group_name_H-M   'P 1'
#
loop_
_entity.id
_entity.type
_entity.pdbx_description
1 polymer ?
#
loop_
_entity_poly.entity_id
_entity_poly.type
_entity_poly.pdbx_seq_one_letter_code
_entity_poly.pdbx_strand_id
1 'polypeptide(L)' 'RGYLPDLIQRVFDGRINPGKVFDLTLPLDEVAEGYKAMDERRAIKALLRP' A
#
# COMPACT_ATOMS: atom_id res chain seq x y z
N ARG A 1 -3.53 -17.27 -7.83
CA ARG A 1 -4.43 -16.18 -8.27
C ARG A 1 -5.90 -16.38 -7.86
N GLY A 2 -6.27 -17.47 -7.15
CA GLY A 2 -7.68 -17.81 -6.85
C GLY A 2 -8.47 -16.76 -6.06
N TYR A 3 -7.81 -15.98 -5.20
CA TYR A 3 -8.46 -14.94 -4.40
C TYR A 3 -8.66 -13.59 -5.12
N LEU A 4 -7.99 -13.36 -6.25
CA LEU A 4 -8.03 -12.03 -6.88
C LEU A 4 -9.44 -11.63 -7.35
N PRO A 5 -10.23 -12.49 -8.03
CA PRO A 5 -11.56 -12.10 -8.47
C PRO A 5 -12.48 -11.66 -7.32
N ASP A 6 -12.48 -12.41 -6.21
CA ASP A 6 -13.28 -12.08 -5.02
C ASP A 6 -12.79 -10.79 -4.34
N LEU A 7 -11.49 -10.64 -4.12
CA LEU A 7 -10.93 -9.45 -3.46
C LEU A 7 -11.11 -8.18 -4.29
N ILE A 8 -10.97 -8.26 -5.62
CA ILE A 8 -11.23 -7.13 -6.52
C ILE A 8 -12.71 -6.71 -6.42
N GLN A 9 -13.65 -7.66 -6.45
CA GLN A 9 -15.06 -7.33 -6.33
C GLN A 9 -15.38 -6.63 -5.01
N ARG A 10 -14.83 -7.09 -3.89
CA ARG A 10 -15.03 -6.46 -2.57
C ARG A 10 -14.49 -5.02 -2.52
N VAL A 11 -13.45 -4.70 -3.28
CA VAL A 11 -12.94 -3.32 -3.40
C VAL A 11 -13.92 -2.46 -4.20
N PHE A 12 -14.39 -2.95 -5.34
CA PHE A 12 -15.35 -2.21 -6.17
C PHE A 12 -16.70 -1.99 -5.48
N ASP A 13 -17.15 -2.96 -4.68
CA ASP A 13 -18.36 -2.85 -3.86
C ASP A 13 -18.16 -1.94 -2.64
N GLY A 14 -16.96 -1.40 -2.41
CA GLY A 14 -16.63 -0.59 -1.23
C GLY A 14 -16.62 -1.35 0.10
N ARG A 15 -16.71 -2.69 0.07
CA ARG A 15 -16.71 -3.55 1.27
C ARG A 15 -15.36 -3.55 1.98
N ILE A 16 -14.28 -3.40 1.22
CA ILE A 16 -12.92 -3.23 1.75
C ILE A 16 -12.23 -2.04 1.09
N ASN A 17 -11.43 -1.31 1.88
CA ASN A 17 -10.71 -0.12 1.44
C ASN A 17 -9.20 -0.34 1.62
N PRO A 18 -8.54 -1.07 0.70
CA PRO A 18 -7.14 -1.45 0.86
C PRO A 18 -6.20 -0.24 0.87
N GLY A 19 -6.61 0.89 0.28
CA GLY A 19 -5.84 2.13 0.29
C GLY A 19 -5.49 2.65 1.70
N LYS A 20 -6.26 2.27 2.73
CA LYS A 20 -6.05 2.72 4.12
C LYS A 20 -4.76 2.19 4.76
N VAL A 21 -4.14 1.15 4.20
CA VAL A 21 -2.88 0.61 4.75
C VAL A 21 -1.67 1.46 4.36
N PHE A 22 -1.81 2.34 3.35
CA PHE A 22 -0.76 3.26 2.97
C PHE A 22 -0.75 4.46 3.91
N ASP A 23 0.24 4.50 4.78
CA ASP A 23 0.43 5.51 5.82
C ASP A 23 1.65 6.41 5.55
N LEU A 24 2.42 6.11 4.50
CA LEU A 24 3.53 6.91 4.04
C LEU A 24 3.45 7.11 2.52
N THR A 25 3.63 8.34 2.04
CA THR A 25 3.74 8.65 0.60
C THR A 25 5.06 9.36 0.34
N LEU A 26 5.83 8.87 -0.63
CA LEU A 26 7.14 9.41 -1.01
C LEU A 26 7.26 9.50 -2.55
N PRO A 27 8.16 10.35 -3.08
CA PRO A 27 8.52 10.30 -4.50
C PRO A 27 9.33 9.03 -4.83
N LEU A 28 9.33 8.62 -6.10
CA LEU A 28 9.92 7.35 -6.55
C LEU A 28 11.45 7.29 -6.35
N ASP A 29 12.13 8.43 -6.44
CA ASP A 29 13.56 8.58 -6.17
C ASP A 29 13.93 8.32 -4.69
N GLU A 30 12.97 8.43 -3.77
CA GLU A 30 13.14 8.15 -2.33
C GLU A 30 12.74 6.71 -1.93
N VAL A 31 12.68 5.76 -2.88
CA VAL A 31 12.30 4.36 -2.62
C VAL A 31 13.05 3.72 -1.44
N ALA A 32 14.32 4.06 -1.26
CA ALA A 32 15.15 3.52 -0.18
C ALA A 32 14.63 3.93 1.22
N GLU A 33 14.13 5.15 1.38
CA GLU A 33 13.54 5.60 2.64
C GLU A 33 12.22 4.87 2.92
N GLY A 34 11.43 4.58 1.88
CA GLY A 34 10.21 3.78 2.03
C GLY A 34 10.49 2.39 2.61
N TYR A 35 11.56 1.72 2.15
CA TYR A 35 11.99 0.45 2.72
C TYR A 35 12.47 0.59 4.16
N LYS A 36 13.32 1.57 4.44
CA LYS A 36 13.85 1.83 5.78
C LYS A 36 12.73 2.12 6.80
N ALA A 37 11.74 2.93 6.41
CA ALA A 37 10.61 3.25 7.27
C ALA A 37 9.76 2.02 7.62
N MET A 38 9.58 1.08 6.69
CA MET A 38 8.88 -0.18 6.95
C MET A 38 9.70 -1.13 7.84
N ASP A 39 11.01 -1.21 7.63
CA ASP A 39 11.94 -2.03 8.43
C ASP A 39 11.97 -1.57 9.89
N GLU A 40 12.12 -0.26 10.10
CA GLU A 40 12.14 0.38 11.42
C GLU A 40 10.74 0.51 12.06
N ARG A 41 9.69 -0.05 11.43
CA ARG A 41 8.28 0.00 11.86
C ARG A 41 7.74 1.43 12.06
N ARG A 42 8.27 2.39 11.31
CA ARG A 42 7.73 3.76 11.21
C ARG A 42 6.57 3.88 10.23
N ALA A 43 6.46 2.95 9.28
CA ALA A 43 5.37 2.87 8.31
C ALA A 43 4.86 1.43 8.16
N ILE A 44 3.57 1.28 7.91
CA ILE A 44 2.90 0.02 7.56
C ILE A 44 3.08 -0.28 6.07
N LYS A 45 2.81 0.71 5.20
CA LYS A 45 2.95 0.58 3.75
C LYS A 45 3.27 1.93 3.10
N ALA A 46 4.35 1.95 2.33
CA ALA A 46 4.70 3.12 1.52
C ALA A 46 4.01 3.09 0.15
N LEU A 47 3.49 4.25 -0.27
CA LEU A 47 3.00 4.54 -1.62
C LEU A 47 4.03 5.45 -2.33
N LEU A 48 4.60 4.99 -3.43
CA LEU A 48 5.52 5.81 -4.23
C LEU A 48 4.77 6.55 -5.33
N ARG A 49 5.12 7.82 -5.55
CA ARG A 49 4.61 8.66 -6.63
C ARG A 49 5.70 8.85 -7.70
N PRO A 50 5.39 8.68 -9.00
CA PRO A 50 6.33 8.92 -10.09
C PRO A 50 6.88 10.35 -10.09
#